data_AF-A0A3N4H4N2-F1
#
_entry.id   AF-A0A3N4H4N2-F1
#
_cell.length_a   1.000
_cell.length_b   1.000
_cell.length_c   1.000
_cell.angle_alpha   90.00
_cell.angle_beta   90.00
_cell.angle_gamma   90.00
#
_symmetry.space_group_name_H-M   'P 1'
#
loop_
_entity.id
_entity.type
_entity.pdbx_description
1 polymer ?
#
loop_
_entity_poly.entity_id
_entity_poly.type
_entity_poly.pdbx_seq_one_letter_code
_entity_poly.pdbx_strand_id
1 'polypeptide(L)'
;MATDLKFMMRVHNLIQDIHLDDDLDANAKLFCLLVLADIARRRTLSPSARLAETVGWINRIDERAGQPYFSRMVIRRDVPRYEREQDTGVCVGEMIRRDGPCGKKVYKTIVDVDPATGREVLIGYCTRHWSLDHEQRAREQRRQWYENGRPRPPVNAGGVLRRHLSTDWDYLYDWADPHRDHAEDGKEPIPPRPTLSLIQGGV
;
A
#
# COMPACT_ATOMS: atom_id res chain seq x y z
N MET A 1 -37.85 -9.84 -6.13
CA MET A 1 -37.47 -11.25 -5.89
C MET A 1 -36.21 -11.66 -6.62
N ALA A 2 -36.16 -11.75 -7.97
CA ALA A 2 -34.93 -12.16 -8.68
C ALA A 2 -33.73 -11.21 -8.46
N THR A 3 -34.00 -9.92 -8.27
CA THR A 3 -32.97 -8.88 -8.03
C THR A 3 -32.34 -8.97 -6.64
N ASP A 4 -33.12 -9.37 -5.63
CA ASP A 4 -32.67 -9.43 -4.23
C ASP A 4 -31.76 -10.64 -4.00
N LEU A 5 -32.10 -11.78 -4.61
CA LEU A 5 -31.27 -12.98 -4.57
C LEU A 5 -29.90 -12.74 -5.23
N LYS A 6 -29.88 -12.12 -6.41
CA LYS A 6 -28.63 -11.75 -7.09
C LYS A 6 -27.76 -10.84 -6.24
N PHE A 7 -28.38 -9.88 -5.54
CA PHE A 7 -27.67 -9.00 -4.62
C PHE A 7 -27.08 -9.80 -3.44
N MET A 8 -27.86 -10.67 -2.80
CA MET A 8 -27.35 -11.49 -1.69
C MET A 8 -26.21 -12.40 -2.10
N MET A 9 -26.28 -13.04 -3.28
CA MET A 9 -25.18 -13.84 -3.80
C MET A 9 -23.93 -13.00 -4.08
N ARG A 10 -24.09 -11.80 -4.64
CA ARG A 10 -22.97 -10.88 -4.86
C ARG A 10 -22.32 -10.43 -3.55
N VAL A 11 -23.13 -10.10 -2.54
CA VAL A 11 -22.63 -9.73 -1.21
C VAL A 11 -21.91 -10.91 -0.56
N HIS A 12 -22.44 -12.12 -0.69
CA HIS A 12 -21.80 -13.32 -0.16
C HIS A 12 -20.41 -13.55 -0.77
N ASN A 13 -20.30 -13.48 -2.10
CA ASN A 13 -19.00 -13.62 -2.77
C ASN A 13 -18.02 -12.54 -2.33
N LEU A 14 -18.47 -11.28 -2.24
CA LEU A 14 -17.62 -10.18 -1.79
C LEU A 14 -17.15 -10.37 -0.33
N ILE A 15 -17.98 -10.93 0.55
CA ILE A 15 -17.57 -11.28 1.92
C ILE A 15 -16.47 -12.35 1.91
N GLN A 16 -16.57 -13.35 1.03
CA GLN A 16 -15.53 -14.37 0.88
C GLN A 16 -14.22 -13.74 0.36
N ASP A 17 -14.32 -12.89 -0.66
CA ASP A 17 -13.16 -12.19 -1.23
C ASP A 17 -12.45 -11.33 -0.17
N ILE A 18 -13.20 -10.58 0.65
CA ILE A 18 -12.66 -9.80 1.77
C ILE A 18 -12.00 -10.70 2.82
N HIS A 19 -12.58 -11.87 3.11
CA HIS A 19 -12.05 -12.78 4.12
C HIS A 19 -10.72 -13.40 3.67
N LEU A 20 -10.62 -13.76 2.39
CA LEU A 20 -9.46 -14.41 1.78
C LEU A 20 -8.36 -13.43 1.34
N ASP A 21 -8.59 -12.12 1.35
CA ASP A 21 -7.56 -11.13 1.03
C ASP A 21 -6.56 -11.00 2.20
N ASP A 22 -5.33 -11.47 1.98
CA ASP A 22 -4.23 -11.42 2.95
C ASP A 22 -3.65 -9.99 3.11
N ASP A 23 -3.90 -9.09 2.15
CA ASP A 23 -3.45 -7.69 2.24
C ASP A 23 -4.35 -6.84 3.16
N LEU A 24 -5.54 -7.34 3.54
CA LEU A 24 -6.43 -6.68 4.49
C LEU A 24 -6.13 -7.12 5.93
N ASP A 25 -5.78 -6.15 6.79
CA ASP A 25 -5.70 -6.41 8.22
C ASP A 25 -7.10 -6.65 8.85
N ALA A 26 -7.14 -7.12 10.10
CA ALA A 26 -8.40 -7.41 10.79
C ALA A 26 -9.34 -6.20 10.89
N ASN A 27 -8.81 -4.98 11.02
CA ASN A 27 -9.61 -3.76 11.11
C ASN A 27 -10.16 -3.37 9.74
N ALA A 28 -9.37 -3.53 8.68
CA ALA A 28 -9.78 -3.29 7.30
C ALA A 28 -10.87 -4.29 6.88
N LYS A 29 -10.75 -5.56 7.26
CA LYS A 29 -11.81 -6.56 7.06
C LYS A 29 -13.08 -6.17 7.80
N LEU A 30 -12.99 -5.84 9.10
CA LEU A 30 -14.14 -5.38 9.88
C LEU A 30 -14.81 -4.15 9.26
N PHE A 31 -14.03 -3.16 8.84
CA PHE A 31 -14.51 -1.96 8.17
C PHE A 31 -15.31 -2.32 6.91
N CYS A 32 -14.76 -3.14 6.01
CA CYS A 32 -15.45 -3.59 4.80
C CYS A 32 -16.78 -4.28 5.14
N LEU A 33 -16.80 -5.18 6.12
CA LEU A 33 -18.02 -5.88 6.53
C LEU A 33 -19.08 -4.93 7.08
N LEU A 34 -18.68 -3.94 7.88
CA LEU A 34 -19.60 -2.92 8.41
C LEU A 34 -20.16 -2.01 7.31
N VAL A 35 -19.34 -1.64 6.32
CA VAL A 35 -19.80 -0.90 5.13
C VAL A 35 -20.83 -1.72 4.36
N LEU A 36 -20.55 -3.01 4.10
CA LEU A 36 -21.48 -3.89 3.38
C LEU A 36 -22.80 -4.06 4.14
N ALA A 37 -22.74 -4.18 5.47
CA ALA A 37 -23.92 -4.24 6.32
C ALA A 37 -24.74 -2.93 6.26
N ASP A 38 -24.10 -1.75 6.24
CA ASP A 38 -24.82 -0.47 6.09
C ASP A 38 -25.42 -0.32 4.69
N ILE A 39 -24.72 -0.74 3.63
CA ILE A 39 -25.25 -0.75 2.25
C ILE A 39 -26.48 -1.67 2.17
N ALA A 40 -26.40 -2.89 2.71
CA ALA A 40 -27.52 -3.82 2.72
C ALA A 40 -28.73 -3.25 3.48
N ARG A 41 -28.51 -2.67 4.67
CA ARG A 41 -29.56 -2.00 5.46
C ARG A 41 -30.19 -0.85 4.68
N ARG A 42 -29.41 0.01 4.02
CA ARG A 42 -29.95 1.15 3.27
C ARG A 42 -30.89 0.74 2.14
N ARG A 43 -30.73 -0.45 1.56
CA ARG A 43 -31.64 -0.95 0.52
C ARG A 43 -33.04 -1.26 1.04
N THR A 44 -33.19 -1.56 2.33
CA THR A 44 -34.51 -1.80 2.94
C THR A 44 -35.23 -0.50 3.31
N LEU A 45 -34.56 0.65 3.19
CA LEU A 45 -35.13 1.95 3.52
C LEU A 45 -35.91 2.56 2.35
N SER A 46 -36.91 3.37 2.68
CA SER A 46 -37.60 4.21 1.71
C SER A 46 -36.63 5.20 1.04
N PRO A 47 -36.90 5.68 -0.19
CA PRO A 47 -36.02 6.62 -0.88
C PRO A 47 -35.76 7.91 -0.10
N SER A 48 -36.78 8.46 0.59
CA SER A 48 -36.65 9.66 1.43
C SER A 48 -35.75 9.43 2.64
N ALA A 49 -35.87 8.27 3.30
CA ALA A 49 -35.00 7.89 4.41
C ALA A 49 -33.55 7.67 3.95
N ARG A 50 -33.33 7.07 2.77
CA ARG A 50 -31.98 6.91 2.21
C ARG A 50 -31.26 8.24 2.00
N LEU A 51 -31.97 9.24 1.47
CA LEU A 51 -31.39 10.55 1.18
C LEU A 51 -30.94 11.24 2.48
N ALA A 52 -31.80 11.25 3.49
CA ALA A 52 -31.53 11.82 4.81
C ALA A 52 -30.36 11.13 5.51
N GLU A 53 -30.18 9.82 5.31
CA GLU A 53 -29.12 9.03 5.95
C GLU A 53 -27.76 9.07 5.25
N THR A 54 -27.65 9.73 4.09
CA THR A 54 -26.40 9.80 3.32
C THR A 54 -25.27 10.41 4.15
N VAL A 55 -25.61 11.40 4.98
CA VAL A 55 -24.72 12.07 5.94
C VAL A 55 -24.69 11.25 7.23
N GLY A 56 -23.53 10.72 7.61
CA GLY A 56 -23.34 10.02 8.91
C GLY A 56 -23.18 8.49 8.86
N TRP A 57 -22.96 7.89 7.68
CA TRP A 57 -22.61 6.45 7.64
C TRP A 57 -21.30 6.13 8.36
N ILE A 58 -20.32 7.04 8.29
CA ILE A 58 -19.05 6.94 9.01
C ILE A 58 -19.31 6.81 10.52
N ASN A 59 -20.13 7.69 11.09
CA ASN A 59 -20.46 7.65 12.52
C ASN A 59 -21.12 6.31 12.92
N ARG A 60 -22.03 5.79 12.08
CA ARG A 60 -22.66 4.48 12.35
C ARG A 60 -21.67 3.32 12.29
N ILE A 61 -20.69 3.38 11.40
CA ILE A 61 -19.62 2.38 11.34
C ILE A 61 -18.77 2.47 12.60
N ASP A 62 -18.38 3.68 13.01
CA ASP A 62 -17.60 3.91 14.23
C ASP A 62 -18.34 3.42 15.49
N GLU A 63 -19.64 3.72 15.59
CA GLU A 63 -20.51 3.23 16.67
C GLU A 63 -20.59 1.69 16.69
N ARG A 64 -20.75 1.05 15.53
CA ARG A 64 -20.81 -0.42 15.42
C ARG A 64 -19.46 -1.10 15.67
N ALA A 65 -18.37 -0.43 15.31
CA ALA A 65 -17.02 -0.87 15.66
C ALA A 65 -16.74 -0.70 17.16
N GLY A 66 -17.54 0.08 17.88
CA GLY A 66 -17.35 0.38 19.29
C GLY A 66 -16.12 1.26 19.55
N GLN A 67 -15.59 1.93 18.52
CA GLN A 67 -14.38 2.72 18.60
C GLN A 67 -14.55 4.07 17.89
N PRO A 68 -14.34 5.20 18.59
CA PRO A 68 -14.42 6.51 17.97
C PRO A 68 -13.31 6.67 16.91
N TYR A 69 -13.65 7.31 15.78
CA TYR A 69 -12.73 7.55 14.66
C TYR A 69 -12.17 6.27 14.00
N PHE A 70 -12.82 5.12 14.21
CA PHE A 70 -12.41 3.84 13.65
C PHE A 70 -12.27 3.90 12.12
N SER A 71 -13.29 4.40 11.43
CA SER A 71 -13.30 4.56 9.98
C SER A 71 -12.16 5.45 9.52
N ARG A 72 -11.93 6.57 10.21
CA ARG A 72 -10.83 7.49 9.86
C ARG A 72 -9.48 6.82 10.03
N MET A 73 -9.27 6.06 11.10
CA MET A 73 -8.05 5.30 11.34
C MET A 73 -7.81 4.25 10.25
N VAL A 74 -8.82 3.46 9.90
CA VAL A 74 -8.72 2.42 8.87
C VAL A 74 -8.43 3.03 7.51
N ILE A 75 -9.20 4.05 7.10
CA ILE A 75 -9.01 4.73 5.82
C ILE A 75 -7.63 5.38 5.75
N ARG A 76 -7.17 6.04 6.83
CA ARG A 76 -5.82 6.62 6.90
C ARG A 76 -4.72 5.58 6.75
N ARG A 77 -4.88 4.39 7.35
CA ARG A 77 -3.93 3.27 7.21
C ARG A 77 -3.98 2.60 5.84
N ASP A 78 -5.08 2.74 5.11
CA ASP A 78 -5.19 2.28 3.73
C ASP A 78 -4.72 3.33 2.73
N VAL A 79 -4.29 4.53 3.15
CA VAL A 79 -3.76 5.53 2.20
C VAL A 79 -2.57 4.92 1.44
N PRO A 80 -2.60 4.86 0.09
CA PRO A 80 -1.51 4.33 -0.72
C PRO A 80 -0.22 5.10 -0.42
N ARG A 81 0.80 4.37 0.04
CA ARG A 81 2.10 4.94 0.45
C ARG A 81 3.23 3.99 0.07
N TYR A 82 4.45 4.49 0.13
CA TYR A 82 5.65 3.66 0.14
C TYR A 82 5.96 3.27 1.59
N GLU A 83 5.66 2.03 1.99
CA GLU A 83 6.24 1.47 3.21
C GLU A 83 7.67 1.01 2.95
N ARG A 84 8.58 1.45 3.83
CA ARG A 84 9.93 0.89 3.92
C ARG A 84 9.84 -0.45 4.62
N GLU A 85 10.50 -1.46 4.06
CA GLU A 85 10.80 -2.65 4.85
C GLU A 85 11.54 -2.25 6.12
N GLN A 86 11.10 -2.80 7.25
CA GLN A 86 11.68 -2.48 8.55
C GLN A 86 13.15 -2.92 8.61
N ASP A 87 13.97 -2.13 9.30
CA ASP A 87 15.37 -2.52 9.58
C ASP A 87 15.34 -3.80 10.41
N THR A 88 16.01 -4.84 9.93
CA THR A 88 16.24 -6.05 10.72
C THR A 88 17.24 -5.80 11.86
N GLY A 89 17.93 -4.66 11.84
CA GLY A 89 18.97 -4.28 12.80
C GLY A 89 20.27 -5.08 12.62
N VAL A 90 20.35 -5.90 11.58
CA VAL A 90 21.47 -6.77 11.28
C VAL A 90 22.07 -6.51 9.91
N CYS A 91 23.37 -6.79 9.78
CA CYS A 91 24.12 -6.60 8.57
C CYS A 91 23.70 -7.61 7.50
N VAL A 92 23.31 -7.12 6.33
CA VAL A 92 22.90 -7.96 5.19
C VAL A 92 24.08 -8.45 4.34
N GLY A 93 25.29 -7.94 4.58
CA GLY A 93 26.46 -8.22 3.74
C GLY A 93 26.72 -9.72 3.60
N GLU A 94 26.97 -10.16 2.38
CA GLU A 94 27.18 -11.58 2.04
C GLU A 94 28.48 -12.11 2.66
N MET A 95 28.45 -13.36 3.10
CA MET A 95 29.59 -14.04 3.69
C MET A 95 30.19 -15.03 2.68
N ILE A 96 31.48 -14.88 2.34
CA ILE A 96 32.16 -15.74 1.35
C ILE A 96 32.18 -17.22 1.76
N ARG A 97 32.14 -17.52 3.07
CA ARG A 97 32.35 -18.88 3.61
C ARG A 97 31.07 -19.54 4.16
N ARG A 98 29.93 -18.87 4.08
CA ARG A 98 28.67 -19.36 4.64
C ARG A 98 27.51 -18.74 3.86
N ASP A 99 26.50 -19.54 3.59
CA ASP A 99 25.27 -19.04 3.00
C ASP A 99 24.49 -18.12 3.95
N GLY A 100 24.01 -17.01 3.38
CA GLY A 100 23.17 -16.03 4.05
C GLY A 100 23.91 -14.77 4.53
N PRO A 101 23.17 -13.83 5.14
CA PRO A 101 23.69 -12.53 5.54
C PRO A 101 24.62 -12.62 6.75
N CYS A 102 25.49 -11.63 6.89
CA CYS A 102 26.45 -11.52 8.00
C CYS A 102 25.80 -11.58 9.39
N GLY A 103 24.64 -10.96 9.58
CA GLY A 103 23.88 -11.02 10.83
C GLY A 103 24.45 -10.20 12.00
N LYS A 104 25.60 -9.52 11.82
CA LYS A 104 26.20 -8.66 12.85
C LYS A 104 25.41 -7.36 13.04
N LYS A 105 25.53 -6.74 14.22
CA LYS A 105 24.93 -5.43 14.52
C LYS A 105 25.28 -4.39 13.45
N VAL A 106 24.28 -3.66 13.00
CA VAL A 106 24.43 -2.59 12.00
C VAL A 106 25.26 -1.44 12.57
N TYR A 107 26.23 -0.99 11.78
CA TYR A 107 26.99 0.23 12.00
C TYR A 107 26.36 1.40 11.23
N LYS A 108 25.92 1.13 9.99
CA LYS A 108 25.33 2.14 9.11
C LYS A 108 24.18 1.56 8.29
N THR A 109 23.11 2.31 8.22
CA THR A 109 21.91 1.99 7.45
C THR A 109 21.79 2.91 6.26
N ILE A 110 21.42 2.37 5.10
CA ILE A 110 21.13 3.11 3.87
C ILE A 110 19.74 2.72 3.35
N VAL A 111 19.10 3.63 2.63
CA VAL A 111 17.84 3.34 1.92
C VAL A 111 18.18 3.06 0.47
N ASP A 112 18.06 1.80 0.05
CA ASP A 112 18.20 1.39 -1.36
C ASP A 112 16.80 1.50 -2.00
N VAL A 113 16.73 2.14 -3.16
CA VAL A 113 15.46 2.40 -3.86
C VAL A 113 15.52 1.67 -5.19
N ASP A 114 14.61 0.75 -5.44
CA ASP A 114 14.51 0.14 -6.77
C ASP A 114 14.12 1.24 -7.80
N PRO A 115 14.97 1.54 -8.78
CA PRO A 115 14.73 2.63 -9.74
C PRO A 115 13.56 2.36 -10.69
N ALA A 116 13.10 1.11 -10.82
CA ALA A 116 11.99 0.72 -11.68
C ALA A 116 10.65 0.70 -10.93
N THR A 117 10.63 0.26 -9.66
CA THR A 117 9.39 0.08 -8.89
C THR A 117 9.18 1.14 -7.80
N GLY A 118 10.24 1.85 -7.40
CA GLY A 118 10.21 2.78 -6.27
C GLY A 118 10.21 2.09 -4.90
N ARG A 119 10.34 0.75 -4.85
CA ARG A 119 10.41 0.01 -3.58
C ARG A 119 11.64 0.44 -2.79
N GLU A 120 11.41 0.95 -1.57
CA GLU A 120 12.46 1.31 -0.63
C GLU A 120 12.75 0.14 0.31
N VAL A 121 14.01 -0.31 0.33
CA VAL A 121 14.51 -1.31 1.29
C VAL A 121 15.53 -0.64 2.19
N LEU A 122 15.35 -0.80 3.50
CA LEU A 122 16.30 -0.30 4.47
C LEU A 122 17.40 -1.35 4.69
N ILE A 123 18.61 -1.04 4.23
CA ILE A 123 19.74 -1.98 4.22
C ILE A 123 20.77 -1.58 5.28
N GLY A 124 21.06 -2.51 6.19
CA GLY A 124 22.08 -2.35 7.23
C GLY A 124 23.42 -3.01 6.88
N TYR A 125 24.53 -2.32 7.16
CA TYR A 125 25.90 -2.85 7.06
C TYR A 125 26.65 -2.71 8.38
N CYS A 126 27.44 -3.72 8.74
CA CYS A 126 28.41 -3.63 9.83
C CYS A 126 29.69 -2.93 9.34
N THR A 127 30.57 -2.53 10.26
CA THR A 127 31.83 -1.83 9.94
C THR A 127 32.71 -2.54 8.91
N ARG A 128 32.67 -3.88 8.86
CA ARG A 128 33.46 -4.70 7.92
C ARG A 128 32.88 -4.76 6.51
N HIS A 129 31.57 -4.67 6.37
CA HIS A 129 30.88 -4.73 5.08
C HIS A 129 30.41 -3.36 4.61
N TRP A 130 30.71 -2.32 5.38
CA TRP A 130 30.46 -0.96 4.97
C TRP A 130 31.52 -0.47 3.99
N SER A 131 31.09 0.18 2.91
CA SER A 131 31.96 0.87 1.95
C SER A 131 31.25 2.13 1.43
N LEU A 132 32.04 3.08 0.90
CA LEU A 132 31.50 4.26 0.23
C LEU A 132 30.73 3.91 -1.05
N ASP A 133 31.07 2.78 -1.69
CA ASP A 133 30.41 2.32 -2.92
C ASP A 133 28.92 2.02 -2.68
N HIS A 134 28.57 1.51 -1.50
CA HIS A 134 27.18 1.30 -1.11
C HIS A 134 26.38 2.61 -1.05
N GLU A 135 26.97 3.71 -0.56
CA GLU A 135 26.31 5.02 -0.61
C GLU A 135 26.17 5.54 -2.03
N GLN A 136 27.23 5.41 -2.82
CA GLN A 136 27.24 5.92 -4.19
C GLN A 136 26.17 5.21 -5.02
N ARG A 137 26.08 3.88 -4.89
CA ARG A 137 25.01 3.08 -5.51
C ARG A 137 23.62 3.53 -5.05
N ALA A 138 23.37 3.66 -3.76
CA ALA A 138 22.05 4.07 -3.27
C ALA A 138 21.66 5.48 -3.74
N ARG A 139 22.62 6.42 -3.80
CA ARG A 139 22.41 7.76 -4.37
C ARG A 139 22.11 7.70 -5.87
N GLU A 140 22.84 6.88 -6.61
CA GLU A 140 22.65 6.67 -8.04
C GLU A 140 21.26 6.10 -8.33
N GLN A 141 20.86 5.04 -7.62
CA GLN A 141 19.54 4.43 -7.78
C GLN A 141 18.41 5.41 -7.45
N ARG A 142 18.56 6.20 -6.38
CA ARG A 142 17.60 7.26 -6.05
C ARG A 142 17.54 8.33 -7.14
N ARG A 143 18.67 8.69 -7.74
CA ARG A 143 18.71 9.64 -8.86
C ARG A 143 17.98 9.07 -10.07
N GLN A 144 18.25 7.82 -10.45
CA GLN A 144 17.58 7.13 -11.55
C GLN A 144 16.07 7.01 -11.30
N TRP A 145 15.65 6.72 -10.08
CA TRP A 145 14.23 6.71 -9.70
C TRP A 145 13.55 8.07 -9.95
N TYR A 146 14.23 9.17 -9.60
CA TYR A 146 13.73 10.51 -9.90
C TYR A 146 13.69 10.83 -11.40
N GLU A 147 14.73 10.44 -12.14
CA GLU A 147 14.82 10.60 -13.60
C GLU A 147 13.75 9.77 -14.34
N ASN A 148 13.41 8.59 -13.83
CA ASN A 148 12.37 7.69 -14.36
C ASN A 148 10.92 8.16 -14.05
N GLY A 149 10.75 9.34 -13.46
CA GLY A 149 9.44 9.95 -13.27
C GLY A 149 8.66 9.47 -12.05
N ARG A 150 9.27 8.70 -11.13
CA ARG A 150 8.66 8.13 -9.92
C ARG A 150 7.37 7.34 -10.23
N PRO A 151 7.45 6.03 -10.51
CA PRO A 151 6.29 5.17 -10.75
C PRO A 151 5.11 5.47 -9.83
N ARG A 152 3.92 5.68 -10.41
CA ARG A 152 2.66 5.86 -9.68
C ARG A 152 1.66 4.80 -10.18
N PRO A 153 0.92 4.10 -9.29
CA PRO A 153 0.90 4.24 -7.84
C PRO A 153 2.16 3.67 -7.15
N PRO A 154 2.49 4.18 -5.95
CA PRO A 154 3.55 3.60 -5.14
C PRO A 154 3.24 2.13 -4.88
N VAL A 155 4.16 1.23 -5.24
CA VAL A 155 4.11 -0.12 -4.69
C VAL A 155 4.58 0.01 -3.23
N ASN A 156 3.85 -0.66 -2.32
CA ASN A 156 4.19 -1.07 -0.94
C ASN A 156 3.26 -0.48 0.14
N ALA A 157 2.03 -1.00 0.26
CA ALA A 157 1.01 -0.78 1.31
C ALA A 157 -0.04 0.33 1.10
N GLY A 158 -1.29 -0.03 1.43
CA GLY A 158 -2.49 0.78 1.22
C GLY A 158 -3.13 0.58 -0.16
N GLY A 159 -4.29 1.20 -0.39
CA GLY A 159 -5.09 1.08 -1.61
C GLY A 159 -5.87 -0.24 -1.72
N VAL A 160 -5.86 -1.07 -0.67
CA VAL A 160 -6.45 -2.42 -0.69
C VAL A 160 -7.96 -2.31 -0.61
N LEU A 161 -8.50 -1.35 0.17
CA LEU A 161 -9.94 -1.16 0.29
C LEU A 161 -10.61 -0.81 -1.06
N ARG A 162 -9.86 -0.18 -1.98
CA ARG A 162 -10.34 0.16 -3.34
C ARG A 162 -10.73 -1.07 -4.16
N ARG A 163 -10.15 -2.24 -3.88
CA ARG A 163 -10.45 -3.49 -4.57
C ARG A 163 -11.85 -4.01 -4.26
N HIS A 164 -12.35 -3.70 -3.06
CA HIS A 164 -13.57 -4.30 -2.50
C HIS A 164 -14.77 -3.33 -2.46
N LEU A 165 -14.51 -2.02 -2.30
CA LEU A 165 -15.57 -1.01 -2.20
C LEU A 165 -15.43 0.03 -3.31
N SER A 166 -16.53 0.28 -4.01
CA SER A 166 -16.63 1.32 -5.03
C SER A 166 -17.15 2.61 -4.40
N THR A 167 -16.27 3.59 -4.17
CA THR A 167 -16.59 4.92 -3.64
C THR A 167 -15.57 5.94 -4.14
N ASP A 168 -15.84 7.23 -3.90
CA ASP A 168 -14.84 8.29 -4.09
C ASP A 168 -13.75 8.18 -3.02
N TRP A 169 -12.72 7.40 -3.34
CA TRP A 169 -11.63 7.13 -2.43
C TRP A 169 -10.65 8.29 -2.31
N ASP A 170 -10.55 9.15 -3.30
CA ASP A 170 -9.68 10.32 -3.21
C ASP A 170 -10.25 11.29 -2.18
N TYR A 171 -11.55 11.56 -2.23
CA TYR A 171 -12.24 12.31 -1.18
C TYR A 171 -12.08 11.69 0.22
N LEU A 172 -12.23 10.36 0.35
CA LEU A 172 -12.09 9.70 1.65
C LEU A 172 -10.65 9.70 2.18
N TYR A 173 -9.66 9.54 1.30
CA TYR A 173 -8.26 9.63 1.69
C TYR A 173 -7.89 11.05 2.10
N ASP A 174 -8.38 12.07 1.41
CA ASP A 174 -8.15 13.48 1.78
C ASP A 174 -8.80 13.83 3.12
N TRP A 175 -10.03 13.32 3.36
CA TRP A 175 -10.69 13.47 4.65
C TRP A 175 -9.92 12.77 5.79
N ALA A 176 -9.39 11.58 5.53
CA ALA A 176 -8.69 10.79 6.53
C ALA A 176 -7.27 11.31 6.81
N ASP A 177 -6.56 11.77 5.78
CA ASP A 177 -5.19 12.28 5.81
C ASP A 177 -5.03 13.58 4.98
N PRO A 178 -5.45 14.74 5.53
CA PRO A 178 -5.48 16.01 4.80
C PRO A 178 -4.09 16.59 4.49
N HIS A 179 -3.02 16.02 5.04
CA HIS A 179 -1.63 16.41 4.77
C HIS A 179 -0.96 15.52 3.74
N ARG A 180 -1.72 14.62 3.09
CA ARG A 180 -1.20 13.79 2.02
C ARG A 180 -0.82 14.69 0.83
N ASP A 181 0.41 14.54 0.36
CA ASP A 181 0.76 15.06 -0.96
C ASP A 181 -0.10 14.33 -2.00
N HIS A 182 -1.06 15.04 -2.62
CA HIS A 182 -1.80 14.48 -3.73
C HIS A 182 -0.80 14.05 -4.79
N ALA A 183 -0.82 12.77 -5.14
CA ALA A 183 -0.07 12.31 -6.28
C ALA A 183 -0.76 12.88 -7.53
N GLU A 184 -0.35 14.08 -7.98
CA GLU A 184 -0.74 14.68 -9.27
C GLU A 184 -0.82 13.58 -10.35
N ASP A 185 -2.00 13.39 -10.93
CA ASP A 185 -2.29 12.57 -12.12
C ASP A 185 -1.18 11.56 -12.48
N GLY A 186 -1.24 10.38 -11.82
CA GLY A 186 -0.22 9.35 -11.94
C GLY A 186 0.08 8.99 -13.39
N LYS A 187 1.22 9.48 -13.91
CA LYS A 187 1.80 8.93 -15.13
C LYS A 187 2.22 7.50 -14.84
N GLU A 188 1.82 6.59 -15.71
CA GLU A 188 2.37 5.23 -15.71
C GLU A 188 3.90 5.31 -15.73
N PRO A 189 4.61 4.47 -14.96
CA PRO A 189 6.05 4.39 -15.05
C PRO A 189 6.44 4.11 -16.50
N ILE A 190 7.20 5.01 -17.11
CA ILE A 190 7.81 4.73 -18.41
C ILE A 190 8.88 3.67 -18.11
N PRO A 191 8.76 2.43 -18.61
CA PRO A 191 9.81 1.45 -18.41
C PRO A 191 11.12 2.01 -18.94
N PRO A 192 12.25 1.85 -18.22
CA PRO A 192 13.52 2.35 -18.69
C PRO A 192 13.79 1.78 -20.09
N ARG A 193 14.18 2.64 -21.04
CA ARG A 193 14.59 2.16 -22.36
C ARG A 193 15.74 1.17 -22.17
N PRO A 194 15.63 -0.07 -22.65
CA PRO A 194 16.71 -1.04 -22.50
C PRO A 194 17.94 -0.51 -23.24
N THR A 195 19.00 -0.24 -22.49
CA THR A 195 20.33 0.06 -23.05
C THR A 195 20.99 -1.27 -23.39
N LEU A 196 20.88 -1.70 -24.64
CA LEU A 196 21.60 -2.87 -25.13
C LEU A 196 23.04 -2.46 -25.45
N SER A 197 23.99 -2.85 -24.61
CA SER A 197 25.42 -2.72 -24.89
C SER A 197 25.93 -4.04 -25.50
N LEU A 198 26.40 -3.99 -26.74
CA LEU A 198 27.07 -5.11 -27.40
C LEU A 198 28.43 -5.33 -26.73
N ILE A 199 28.59 -6.45 -26.03
CA ILE A 199 29.90 -6.92 -25.57
C ILE A 199 30.57 -7.60 -26.78
N GLN A 200 31.49 -6.92 -27.45
CA GLN A 200 32.37 -7.57 -28.41
C GLN A 200 33.35 -8.47 -27.64
N GLY A 201 33.14 -9.78 -27.71
CA GLY A 201 34.11 -10.76 -27.25
C GLY A 201 35.43 -10.58 -28.01
N GLY A 202 36.52 -10.49 -27.25
CA GLY A 202 37.87 -10.23 -27.74
C GLY A 202 38.42 -11.30 -28.67
N VAL A 203 39.39 -10.85 -29.47
CA VAL A 203 40.22 -11.55 -30.47
C VAL A 203 40.97 -12.74 -29.86
#